data_AF-A0A1F6PMU2-F1
#
_entry.id   AF-A0A1F6PMU2-F1
#
_cell.length_a   1.000
_cell.length_b   1.000
_cell.length_c   1.000
_cell.angle_alpha   90.00
_cell.angle_beta   90.00
_cell.angle_gamma   90.00
#
_symmetry.space_group_name_H-M   'P 1'
#
loop_
_entity.id
_entity.type
_entity.pdbx_description
1 polymer ?
#
loop_
_entity_poly.entity_id
_entity_poly.type
_entity_poly.pdbx_seq_one_letter_code
_entity_poly.pdbx_strand_id
1 'polypeptide(L)'
;MLKRFYYEFFPKQPKCRHERVSPIGLGKFCPDCGKEIFISWIILRCKCCSTKRQSIPRFDTFLPVEKYCSKCGSRKYYVEKKTKLEFYEFNYATLIREEFENPTDQNNKTQIWIEENNWSSIISPKLIPLFK
;
A
#
# COMPACT_ATOMS: atom_id res chain seq x y z
N MET A 1 16.75 -40.11 -26.63
CA MET A 1 16.72 -39.21 -25.45
C MET A 1 16.04 -37.91 -25.85
N LEU A 2 14.76 -37.72 -25.52
CA LEU A 2 14.04 -36.46 -25.75
C LEU A 2 13.62 -35.92 -24.38
N LYS A 3 14.36 -34.94 -23.87
CA LYS A 3 14.01 -34.24 -22.63
C LYS A 3 12.77 -33.38 -22.90
N ARG A 4 11.63 -33.80 -22.36
CA ARG A 4 10.41 -32.97 -22.24
C ARG A 4 10.72 -31.80 -21.30
N PHE A 5 10.88 -30.61 -21.85
CA PHE A 5 10.83 -29.37 -21.09
C PHE A 5 9.36 -29.03 -20.83
N TYR A 6 8.89 -29.34 -19.62
CA TYR A 6 7.64 -28.79 -19.11
C TYR A 6 7.92 -27.34 -18.73
N TYR A 7 7.52 -26.40 -19.58
CA TYR A 7 7.41 -25.00 -19.18
C TYR A 7 6.23 -24.90 -18.21
N GLU A 8 6.53 -24.89 -16.92
CA GLU A 8 5.57 -24.52 -15.88
C GLU A 8 5.23 -23.03 -16.05
N PHE A 9 4.24 -22.75 -16.89
CA PHE A 9 3.54 -21.49 -16.94
C PHE A 9 2.68 -21.43 -15.67
N PHE A 10 3.26 -21.02 -14.54
CA PHE A 10 2.48 -20.58 -13.39
C PHE A 10 1.94 -19.18 -13.71
N PRO A 11 0.66 -18.99 -14.08
CA PRO A 11 0.11 -17.65 -14.19
C PRO A 11 0.22 -17.00 -12.81
N LYS A 12 0.93 -15.87 -12.73
CA LYS A 12 0.91 -15.03 -11.53
C LYS A 12 -0.55 -14.79 -11.18
N GLN A 13 -0.95 -15.19 -9.97
CA GLN A 13 -2.29 -14.96 -9.44
C GLN A 13 -2.67 -13.50 -9.68
N PRO A 14 -3.89 -13.20 -10.17
CA PRO A 14 -4.31 -11.83 -10.41
C PRO A 14 -4.25 -11.07 -9.08
N LYS A 15 -3.36 -10.07 -9.00
CA LYS A 15 -3.31 -9.18 -7.84
C LYS A 15 -4.67 -8.50 -7.69
N CYS A 16 -5.23 -8.51 -6.49
CA CYS A 16 -6.51 -7.86 -6.21
C CYS A 16 -6.39 -6.37 -6.54
N ARG A 17 -7.38 -5.81 -7.25
CA ARG A 17 -7.43 -4.39 -7.60
C ARG A 17 -8.06 -3.52 -6.51
N HIS A 18 -8.57 -4.13 -5.45
CA HIS A 18 -9.18 -3.47 -4.29
C HIS A 18 -10.34 -2.50 -4.65
N GLU A 19 -11.01 -2.70 -5.78
CA GLU A 19 -12.04 -1.79 -6.31
C GLU A 19 -13.23 -1.61 -5.36
N ARG A 20 -13.59 -2.66 -4.61
CA ARG A 20 -14.70 -2.69 -3.65
C ARG A 20 -14.41 -1.97 -2.33
N VAL A 21 -13.19 -1.46 -2.14
CA VAL A 21 -12.82 -0.72 -0.93
C VAL A 21 -13.30 0.72 -1.04
N SER A 22 -14.25 1.06 -0.17
CA SER A 22 -14.87 2.38 -0.08
C SER A 22 -13.91 3.40 0.54
N PRO A 23 -13.75 4.59 -0.06
CA PRO A 23 -12.95 5.68 0.51
C PRO A 23 -13.56 6.35 1.74
N ILE A 24 -14.85 6.09 2.01
CA ILE A 24 -15.69 6.86 2.95
C ILE A 24 -16.08 5.98 4.16
N GLY A 25 -15.93 4.66 4.06
CA GLY A 25 -16.31 3.71 5.10
C GLY A 25 -15.17 3.38 6.08
N LEU A 26 -15.53 2.77 7.21
CA LEU A 26 -14.62 2.25 8.26
C LEU A 26 -13.72 1.08 7.79
N GLY A 27 -13.81 0.66 6.53
CA GLY A 27 -13.14 -0.54 6.03
C GLY A 27 -11.73 -0.26 5.54
N LYS A 28 -10.72 -0.52 6.39
CA LYS A 28 -9.32 -0.62 5.99
C LYS A 28 -8.98 -1.95 5.30
N PHE A 29 -9.88 -2.92 5.31
CA PHE A 29 -9.61 -4.26 4.77
C PHE A 29 -10.38 -4.49 3.48
N CYS A 30 -9.75 -5.21 2.54
CA CYS A 30 -10.45 -5.66 1.34
C CYS A 30 -11.38 -6.83 1.67
N PRO A 31 -12.65 -6.79 1.24
CA PRO A 31 -13.55 -7.96 1.39
C PRO A 31 -13.13 -9.14 0.50
N ASP A 32 -12.42 -8.89 -0.60
CA ASP A 32 -12.05 -9.94 -1.56
C ASP A 32 -10.72 -10.62 -1.19
N CYS A 33 -9.75 -9.88 -0.64
CA CYS A 33 -8.40 -10.41 -0.34
C CYS A 33 -8.03 -10.41 1.15
N GLY A 34 -8.84 -9.79 2.03
CA GLY A 34 -8.57 -9.71 3.47
C GLY A 34 -7.36 -8.85 3.87
N LYS A 35 -6.62 -8.28 2.91
CA LYS A 35 -5.47 -7.42 3.19
C LYS A 35 -5.88 -6.04 3.68
N GLU A 36 -5.03 -5.45 4.53
CA GLU A 36 -5.15 -4.06 4.93
C GLU A 36 -4.71 -3.16 3.77
N ILE A 37 -5.53 -2.15 3.47
CA ILE A 37 -5.37 -1.19 2.39
C ILE A 37 -5.31 0.20 2.98
N PHE A 38 -4.28 0.94 2.58
CA PHE A 38 -4.17 2.35 2.84
C PHE A 38 -4.75 3.14 1.67
N ILE A 39 -5.75 3.94 1.99
CA ILE A 39 -6.38 4.85 1.04
C ILE A 39 -5.64 6.18 1.12
N SER A 40 -5.17 6.64 -0.03
CA SER A 40 -4.55 7.95 -0.16
C SER A 40 -5.05 8.66 -1.40
N TRP A 41 -4.94 9.98 -1.40
CA TRP A 41 -5.33 10.84 -2.49
C TRP A 41 -4.09 11.46 -3.10
N ILE A 42 -4.01 11.44 -4.43
CA ILE A 42 -2.95 12.13 -5.16
C ILE A 42 -3.52 13.30 -5.92
N ILE A 43 -2.83 14.43 -5.84
CA ILE A 43 -3.11 15.64 -6.61
C ILE A 43 -1.86 16.00 -7.40
N LEU A 44 -2.00 16.26 -8.69
CA LEU A 44 -0.91 16.80 -9.49
C LEU A 44 -0.87 18.32 -9.39
N ARG A 45 0.32 18.86 -9.17
CA ARG A 45 0.55 20.30 -9.15
C ARG A 45 1.64 20.71 -10.12
N CYS A 46 1.44 21.87 -10.73
CA CYS A 46 2.45 22.51 -11.54
C CYS A 46 3.69 22.84 -10.72
N LYS A 47 4.90 22.49 -11.19
CA LYS A 47 6.15 22.81 -10.48
C LYS A 47 6.45 24.32 -10.45
N CYS A 48 6.02 25.07 -11.47
CA CYS A 48 6.27 26.52 -11.55
C CYS A 48 5.30 27.37 -10.71
N CYS A 49 3.99 27.13 -10.78
CA CYS A 49 2.98 27.99 -10.16
C CYS A 49 2.03 27.28 -9.18
N SER A 50 2.30 26.00 -8.88
CA SER A 50 1.54 25.17 -7.93
C SER A 50 0.04 25.03 -8.20
N THR A 51 -0.41 25.42 -9.40
CA THR A 51 -1.78 25.23 -9.87
C THR A 51 -2.09 23.73 -9.96
N LYS A 52 -3.23 23.34 -9.39
CA LYS A 52 -3.75 21.98 -9.38
C LYS A 52 -4.11 21.58 -10.80
N ARG A 53 -3.77 20.36 -11.18
CA ARG A 53 -4.09 19.77 -12.49
C ARG A 53 -4.80 18.45 -12.27
N GLN A 54 -5.76 18.16 -13.13
CA GLN A 54 -6.41 16.85 -13.14
C GLN A 54 -5.41 15.78 -13.57
N SER A 55 -5.44 14.64 -12.90
CA SER A 55 -4.59 13.49 -13.18
C SER A 55 -5.36 12.32 -13.74
N ILE A 56 -4.69 11.57 -14.63
CA ILE A 56 -5.16 10.28 -15.13
C ILE A 56 -4.12 9.23 -14.70
N PRO A 57 -4.54 8.15 -14.00
CA PRO A 57 -3.66 7.02 -13.74
C PRO A 57 -3.34 6.31 -15.07
N ARG A 58 -2.06 6.20 -15.42
CA ARG A 58 -1.57 5.45 -16.57
C ARG A 58 -0.51 4.46 -16.10
N PHE A 59 -0.87 3.18 -16.12
CA PHE A 59 -0.07 2.08 -15.56
C PHE A 59 0.28 2.36 -14.10
N ASP A 60 1.54 2.76 -13.83
CA ASP A 60 2.10 3.00 -12.50
C ASP A 60 2.48 4.47 -12.29
N THR A 61 2.08 5.35 -13.22
CA THR A 61 2.42 6.78 -13.20
C THR A 61 1.19 7.66 -13.30
N PHE A 62 1.26 8.84 -12.68
CA PHE A 62 0.23 9.86 -12.74
C PHE A 62 0.64 10.91 -13.78
N LEU A 63 -0.17 11.02 -14.83
CA LEU A 63 0.01 12.02 -15.87
C LEU A 63 -1.08 13.09 -15.77
N PRO A 64 -0.77 14.37 -16.01
CA PRO A 64 -1.79 15.39 -16.13
C PRO A 64 -2.62 15.17 -17.39
N VAL A 65 -3.93 15.43 -17.31
CA VAL A 65 -4.85 15.40 -18.47
C VAL A 65 -4.34 16.35 -19.55
N GLU A 66 -4.00 17.58 -19.15
CA GLU A 66 -3.43 18.60 -20.02
C GLU A 66 -1.91 18.48 -20.07
N LYS A 67 -1.34 18.53 -21.29
CA LYS A 67 0.12 18.48 -21.50
C LYS A 67 0.86 19.67 -20.88
N TYR A 68 0.19 20.82 -20.75
CA TYR A 68 0.76 22.08 -20.29
C TYR A 68 -0.06 22.67 -19.15
N CYS A 69 0.52 23.59 -18.39
CA CYS A 69 -0.24 24.34 -17.41
C CYS A 69 -1.17 25.33 -18.10
N SER A 70 -2.45 25.34 -17.73
CA SER A 70 -3.38 26.37 -18.19
C SER A 70 -3.02 27.78 -17.68
N LYS A 71 -2.25 27.91 -16.58
CA LYS A 71 -1.82 29.20 -16.02
C LYS A 71 -0.45 29.69 -16.52
N CYS A 72 0.56 28.82 -16.59
CA CYS A 72 1.95 29.22 -16.89
C CYS A 72 2.58 28.52 -18.10
N GLY A 73 1.84 27.66 -18.81
CA GLY A 73 2.37 26.90 -19.96
C GLY A 73 3.40 25.80 -19.64
N SER A 74 3.90 25.69 -18.41
CA SER A 74 4.95 24.72 -18.08
C SER A 74 4.47 23.26 -18.16
N ARG A 75 5.34 22.36 -18.63
CA ARG A 75 5.10 20.91 -18.65
C ARG A 75 5.47 20.21 -17.34
N LYS A 76 6.31 20.83 -16.51
CA LYS A 76 6.82 20.23 -15.27
C LYS A 76 5.73 20.21 -14.19
N TYR A 77 5.56 19.06 -13.55
CA TYR A 77 4.62 18.86 -12.46
C TYR A 77 5.26 18.00 -11.36
N TYR A 78 4.65 18.00 -10.18
CA TYR A 78 4.97 17.12 -9.07
C TYR A 78 3.69 16.50 -8.51
N VAL A 79 3.88 15.38 -7.81
CA VAL A 79 2.81 14.57 -7.21
C VAL A 79 2.73 14.91 -5.73
N GLU A 80 1.55 15.32 -5.25
CA GLU A 80 1.28 15.55 -3.83
C GLU A 80 0.36 14.44 -3.30
N LYS A 81 0.81 13.71 -2.27
CA LYS A 81 0.04 12.64 -1.61
C LYS A 81 -0.60 13.19 -0.33
N LYS A 82 -1.91 13.08 -0.19
CA LYS A 82 -2.70 13.52 0.98
C LYS A 82 -3.52 12.35 1.53
N THR A 83 -3.64 12.28 2.85
CA THR A 83 -4.50 11.27 3.54
C THR A 83 -5.94 11.75 3.64
N LYS A 84 -6.13 13.05 3.93
CA LYS A 84 -7.43 13.72 3.98
C LYS A 84 -7.55 14.69 2.81
N LEU A 85 -8.72 14.70 2.19
CA LEU A 85 -9.01 15.54 1.03
C LEU A 85 -9.96 16.66 1.42
N GLU A 86 -9.67 17.87 0.96
CA GLU A 86 -10.55 19.02 1.14
C GLU A 86 -11.58 19.09 0.00
N PHE A 87 -12.76 19.63 0.26
CA PHE A 87 -13.89 19.59 -0.69
C PHE A 87 -13.54 20.17 -2.08
N TYR A 88 -12.84 21.30 -2.13
CA TYR A 88 -12.44 21.96 -3.37
C TYR A 88 -11.31 21.24 -4.14
N GLU A 89 -10.73 20.20 -3.54
CA GLU A 89 -9.68 19.37 -4.15
C GLU A 89 -10.23 18.11 -4.81
N PHE A 90 -11.48 17.76 -4.53
CA PHE A 90 -12.14 16.55 -5.01
C PHE A 90 -12.05 16.37 -6.52
N ASN A 91 -12.29 17.44 -7.27
CA ASN A 91 -12.27 17.41 -8.75
C ASN A 91 -10.88 17.17 -9.36
N TYR A 92 -9.81 17.31 -8.58
CA TYR A 92 -8.42 17.13 -9.03
C TYR A 92 -7.76 15.87 -8.46
N ALA A 93 -8.38 15.26 -7.45
CA ALA A 93 -7.79 14.17 -6.72
C ALA A 93 -8.00 12.83 -7.43
N THR A 94 -6.96 12.01 -7.44
CA THR A 94 -7.04 10.60 -7.84
C THR A 94 -6.89 9.73 -6.61
N LEU A 95 -7.84 8.82 -6.44
CA LEU A 95 -7.85 7.85 -5.35
C LEU A 95 -6.85 6.72 -5.60
N ILE A 96 -6.05 6.39 -4.59
CA ILE A 96 -5.08 5.30 -4.62
C ILE A 96 -5.31 4.39 -3.43
N ARG A 97 -5.20 3.10 -3.72
CA ARG A 97 -5.32 2.00 -2.77
C ARG A 97 -4.01 1.23 -2.79
N GLU A 98 -3.23 1.36 -1.74
CA GLU A 98 -1.98 0.64 -1.54
C GLU A 98 -2.19 -0.47 -0.52
N GLU A 99 -1.66 -1.66 -0.77
CA GLU A 99 -1.61 -2.73 0.24
C GLU A 99 -0.62 -2.31 1.33
N PHE A 100 -0.96 -2.50 2.61
CA PHE A 100 0.01 -2.33 3.67
C PHE A 100 0.94 -3.54 3.70
N GLU A 101 2.21 -3.30 3.37
CA GLU A 101 3.27 -4.26 3.67
C GLU A 101 3.77 -3.93 5.08
N ASN A 102 3.42 -4.76 6.07
CA ASN A 102 3.98 -4.64 7.41
C ASN A 102 5.49 -4.92 7.33
N PRO A 103 6.37 -3.96 7.66
CA PRO A 103 7.82 -4.22 7.68
C PRO A 103 8.23 -5.22 8.78
N THR A 104 7.30 -5.59 9.66
CA THR A 104 7.51 -6.52 10.78
C THR A 104 7.39 -8.00 10.44
N ASP A 105 6.93 -8.38 9.24
CA ASP A 105 6.81 -9.81 8.87
C ASP A 105 8.16 -10.55 8.76
N GLN A 106 9.29 -9.84 8.80
CA GLN A 106 10.61 -10.46 8.95
C GLN A 106 10.92 -10.94 10.39
N ASN A 107 10.09 -10.58 11.37
CA ASN A 107 10.29 -10.89 12.79
C ASN A 107 9.06 -11.56 13.43
N ASN A 108 8.35 -12.41 12.68
CA ASN A 108 7.35 -13.33 13.24
C ASN A 108 8.05 -14.43 14.08
N LYS A 109 8.67 -14.02 15.19
CA LYS A 109 9.24 -14.91 16.20
C LYS A 109 8.11 -15.34 17.11
N THR A 110 7.58 -16.54 16.89
CA THR A 110 6.65 -17.17 17.81
C THR A 110 7.35 -17.44 19.13
N GLN A 111 6.97 -16.70 20.19
CA GLN A 111 7.42 -16.98 21.55
C GLN A 111 6.37 -17.83 22.26
N ILE A 112 6.82 -18.95 22.84
CA ILE A 112 5.98 -19.85 23.63
C ILE A 112 6.36 -19.63 25.09
N TRP A 113 5.37 -19.31 25.93
CA TRP A 113 5.54 -19.30 27.38
C TRP A 113 5.57 -20.75 27.86
N ILE A 114 6.65 -21.16 28.52
CA ILE A 114 6.73 -22.45 29.21
C ILE A 114 6.55 -22.16 30.70
N GLU A 115 5.56 -22.80 31.31
CA GLU A 115 5.45 -22.84 32.76
C GLU A 115 6.42 -23.90 33.29
N GLU A 116 7.33 -23.52 34.19
CA GLU A 116 8.23 -24.49 34.83
C GLU A 116 7.45 -25.31 35.85
N ASN A 117 7.36 -26.62 35.61
CA ASN A 117 6.73 -27.54 36.54
C ASN A 117 7.55 -27.67 37.84
N ASN A 118 6.98 -27.13 38.91
CA ASN A 118 7.10 -27.46 40.33
C ASN A 118 8.30 -26.96 41.18
N TRP A 119 7.88 -26.26 42.25
CA TRP A 119 8.44 -26.19 43.60
C TRP A 119 9.80 -25.54 43.83
N SER A 120 9.89 -24.23 43.56
CA SER A 120 10.46 -23.31 44.57
C SER A 120 9.94 -21.90 44.31
N SER A 121 9.33 -21.31 45.33
CA SER A 121 8.88 -19.93 45.31
C SER A 121 10.06 -18.99 45.06
N ILE A 122 9.89 -18.08 44.10
CA ILE A 122 10.83 -17.03 43.63
C ILE A 122 11.67 -17.47 42.42
N ILE A 123 11.03 -17.69 41.26
CA ILE A 123 11.72 -17.63 39.97
C ILE A 123 10.82 -16.86 38.99
N SER A 124 11.31 -15.72 38.49
CA SER A 124 10.67 -14.98 37.42
C SER A 124 10.72 -15.80 36.13
N PRO A 125 9.64 -15.86 35.34
CA PRO A 125 9.60 -16.67 34.12
C PRO A 125 10.71 -16.21 33.16
N LYS A 126 11.58 -17.15 32.74
CA LYS A 126 12.65 -16.89 31.79
C LYS A 126 12.15 -17.14 30.37
N LEU A 127 12.40 -16.17 29.48
CA LEU A 127 12.20 -16.35 28.05
C LEU A 127 13.27 -17.30 27.50
N ILE A 128 12.87 -18.20 26.61
CA ILE A 128 13.81 -19.07 25.89
C ILE A 128 14.70 -18.20 24.98
N PRO A 129 16.03 -18.34 25.03
CA PRO A 129 16.91 -17.62 24.12
C PRO A 129 16.68 -18.08 22.68
N LEU A 130 16.58 -17.11 21.78
CA LEU A 130 16.38 -17.34 20.36
C LEU A 130 17.63 -17.99 19.77
N PHE A 131 17.50 -19.22 19.28
CA PHE A 131 18.51 -19.79 18.39
C PHE A 131 18.49 -19.01 17.08
N LYS A 132 19.65 -18.46 16.71
CA LYS A 132 19.88 -17.82 15.40
C LYS A 132 20.11 -18.87 14.34
#